data_AF-A0A5E4K3H0-F1
#
_entry.id   AF-A0A5E4K3H0-F1
#
_cell.length_a   1.000
_cell.length_b   1.000
_cell.length_c   1.000
_cell.angle_alpha   90.00
_cell.angle_beta   90.00
_cell.angle_gamma   90.00
#
_symmetry.space_group_name_H-M   'P 1'
#
loop_
_entity.id
_entity.type
_entity.pdbx_description
1 polymer ?
#
loop_
_entity_poly.entity_id
_entity_poly.type
_entity_poly.pdbx_seq_one_letter_code
_entity_poly.pdbx_strand_id
1 'polypeptide(L)'
;MLEWVMMLQGLDSFTASSGVIGELLNSWEQGGFFSYILPFLLIFALTFGILVIVKIFKENNWVNGIIAIVVGLMALQFSFVPTFFAEIFPRLGVGLSIILGVLIIVGLFMDPDSKAVNFFLLGIGVLIIGMILIQSAGALGWQSGDWWQTNWKGVIGAIFLVIIVFVVVGASNPKESSHYKPNWARNE
;
A
#
# COMPACT_ATOMS: atom_id res chain seq x y z
N MET A 1 -45.90 -21.18 6.76
CA MET A 1 -44.43 -21.18 7.03
C MET A 1 -43.60 -21.27 5.76
N LEU A 2 -43.91 -22.15 4.81
CA LEU A 2 -43.16 -22.28 3.55
C LEU A 2 -43.13 -21.00 2.70
N GLU A 3 -44.26 -20.30 2.58
CA GLU A 3 -44.33 -19.06 1.78
C GLU A 3 -43.51 -17.91 2.37
N TRP A 4 -43.44 -17.82 3.70
CA TRP A 4 -42.60 -16.84 4.39
C TRP A 4 -41.10 -17.11 4.21
N VAL A 5 -40.70 -18.39 4.16
CA VAL A 5 -39.32 -18.80 3.89
C VAL A 5 -38.93 -18.50 2.44
N MET A 6 -39.84 -18.74 1.48
CA MET A 6 -39.61 -18.42 0.07
C MET A 6 -39.56 -16.90 -0.17
N MET A 7 -40.36 -16.11 0.55
CA MET A 7 -40.32 -14.65 0.47
C MET A 7 -39.03 -14.06 1.08
N LEU A 8 -38.53 -14.64 2.18
CA LEU A 8 -37.26 -14.25 2.78
C LEU A 8 -36.06 -14.60 1.90
N GLN A 9 -36.06 -15.77 1.25
CA GLN A 9 -35.02 -16.15 0.28
C GLN A 9 -35.03 -15.28 -1.00
N GLY A 10 -36.21 -14.77 -1.40
CA GLY A 10 -36.33 -13.80 -2.49
C GLY A 10 -35.88 -12.38 -2.11
N LEU A 11 -35.89 -12.03 -0.82
CA LEU A 11 -35.37 -10.76 -0.31
C LEU A 11 -33.84 -10.80 -0.11
N ASP A 12 -33.29 -11.97 0.24
CA ASP A 12 -31.83 -12.20 0.29
C ASP A 12 -31.21 -12.08 -1.11
N SER A 13 -31.87 -12.53 -2.18
CA SER A 13 -31.38 -12.35 -3.55
C SER A 13 -31.52 -10.92 -4.08
N PHE A 14 -32.46 -10.13 -3.55
CA PHE A 14 -32.60 -8.71 -3.91
C PHE A 14 -31.55 -7.84 -3.21
N THR A 15 -31.17 -8.19 -1.98
CA THR A 15 -30.09 -7.53 -1.22
C THR A 15 -28.70 -8.07 -1.55
N ALA A 16 -28.60 -9.28 -2.11
CA ALA A 16 -27.37 -9.87 -2.66
C ALA A 16 -27.20 -9.63 -4.17
N SER A 17 -27.97 -8.72 -4.79
CA SER A 17 -27.65 -8.25 -6.12
C SER A 17 -26.44 -7.31 -6.02
N SER A 18 -25.25 -7.85 -6.29
CA SER A 18 -24.25 -7.03 -6.95
C SER A 18 -24.96 -6.49 -8.19
N GLY A 19 -25.41 -5.23 -8.19
CA GLY A 19 -26.26 -4.70 -9.27
C GLY A 19 -25.61 -4.92 -10.65
N VAL A 20 -26.32 -4.66 -11.74
CA VAL A 20 -25.83 -4.88 -13.13
C VAL A 20 -24.37 -4.45 -13.36
N ILE A 21 -23.94 -3.37 -12.69
CA ILE A 21 -22.54 -2.90 -12.69
C ILE A 21 -21.59 -3.89 -12.00
N GLY A 22 -21.94 -4.43 -10.83
CA GLY A 22 -21.16 -5.43 -10.12
C GLY A 22 -21.00 -6.72 -10.91
N GLU A 23 -22.06 -7.20 -11.57
CA GLU A 23 -21.98 -8.35 -12.48
C GLU A 23 -21.06 -8.08 -13.68
N LEU A 24 -21.17 -6.89 -14.29
CA LEU A 24 -20.28 -6.47 -15.39
C LEU A 24 -18.81 -6.40 -14.96
N LEU A 25 -18.54 -5.77 -13.81
CA LEU A 25 -17.18 -5.65 -13.27
C LEU A 25 -16.60 -7.01 -12.93
N ASN A 26 -17.40 -7.91 -12.36
CA ASN A 26 -16.99 -9.27 -12.06
C ASN A 26 -16.67 -10.05 -13.34
N SER A 27 -17.48 -9.91 -14.39
CA SER A 27 -17.21 -10.52 -15.70
C SER A 27 -15.91 -10.01 -16.33
N TRP A 28 -15.63 -8.70 -16.24
CA TRP A 28 -14.38 -8.11 -16.71
C TRP A 28 -13.17 -8.55 -15.90
N GLU A 29 -13.32 -8.65 -14.58
CA GLU A 29 -12.28 -9.15 -13.69
C GLU A 29 -11.92 -10.60 -14.01
N GLN A 30 -12.92 -11.47 -14.14
CA GLN A 30 -12.73 -12.88 -14.53
C GLN A 30 -12.12 -13.01 -15.93
N GLY A 31 -12.46 -12.11 -16.85
CA GLY A 31 -11.85 -12.02 -18.17
C GLY A 31 -10.41 -11.47 -18.17
N GLY A 32 -9.87 -11.08 -17.01
CA GLY A 32 -8.54 -10.51 -16.88
C GLY A 32 -8.42 -9.08 -17.41
N PHE A 33 -9.52 -8.38 -17.69
CA PHE A 33 -9.51 -7.02 -18.25
C PHE A 33 -8.66 -6.06 -17.41
N PHE A 34 -8.81 -6.12 -16.08
CA PHE A 34 -8.06 -5.27 -15.15
C PHE A 34 -6.56 -5.59 -15.10
N SER A 35 -6.20 -6.85 -15.33
CA SER A 35 -4.80 -7.31 -15.37
C SER A 35 -4.03 -6.72 -16.55
N TYR A 36 -4.70 -6.26 -17.62
CA TYR A 36 -4.06 -5.62 -18.77
C TYR A 36 -4.30 -4.11 -18.81
N ILE A 37 -5.53 -3.65 -18.58
CA ILE A 37 -5.87 -2.23 -18.73
C ILE A 37 -5.19 -1.35 -17.70
N LEU A 38 -5.07 -1.81 -16.45
CA LEU A 38 -4.44 -1.04 -15.38
C LEU A 38 -2.93 -0.82 -15.63
N PRO A 39 -2.13 -1.88 -15.91
CA PRO A 39 -0.73 -1.68 -16.29
C PRO A 39 -0.58 -0.81 -17.54
N PHE A 40 -1.43 -1.00 -18.56
CA PHE A 40 -1.39 -0.19 -19.77
C PHE A 40 -1.58 1.30 -19.46
N LEU A 41 -2.64 1.65 -18.73
CA LEU A 41 -2.95 3.04 -18.40
C LEU A 41 -1.83 3.69 -17.60
N LEU A 42 -1.21 2.95 -16.67
CA LEU A 42 -0.11 3.49 -15.87
C LEU A 42 1.14 3.73 -16.71
N ILE A 43 1.51 2.78 -17.58
CA ILE A 43 2.67 2.93 -18.47
C ILE A 43 2.43 4.03 -19.49
N PHE A 44 1.22 4.11 -20.05
CA PHE A 44 0.79 5.19 -20.92
C PHE A 44 0.92 6.54 -20.22
N ALA A 45 0.35 6.70 -19.03
CA ALA A 45 0.36 7.96 -18.30
C ALA A 45 1.78 8.41 -17.92
N LEU A 46 2.62 7.47 -17.45
CA LEU A 46 4.03 7.75 -17.14
C LEU A 46 4.81 8.15 -18.39
N THR A 47 4.69 7.36 -19.46
CA THR A 47 5.42 7.64 -20.71
C THR A 47 4.98 8.97 -21.31
N PHE A 48 3.67 9.23 -21.36
CA PHE A 48 3.13 10.50 -21.83
C PHE A 48 3.60 11.67 -20.98
N GLY A 49 3.51 11.56 -19.65
CA GLY A 49 3.97 12.58 -18.72
C GLY A 49 5.46 12.90 -18.90
N ILE A 50 6.30 11.88 -19.04
CA ILE A 50 7.74 12.05 -19.32
C ILE A 50 7.95 12.77 -20.65
N LEU A 51 7.28 12.35 -21.73
CA LEU A 51 7.42 12.98 -23.06
C LEU A 51 7.01 14.45 -23.05
N VAL A 52 5.95 14.80 -22.32
CA VAL A 52 5.50 16.19 -22.14
C VAL A 52 6.52 17.02 -21.37
N ILE A 53 7.10 16.48 -20.29
CA ILE A 53 8.09 17.18 -19.46
C ILE A 53 9.40 17.40 -20.24
N VAL A 54 9.88 16.39 -20.95
CA VAL A 54 11.17 16.44 -21.67
C VAL A 54 11.05 17.27 -22.96
N LYS A 55 9.82 17.49 -23.48
CA LYS A 55 9.55 18.29 -24.69
C LYS A 55 10.32 17.81 -25.93
N ILE A 56 10.58 16.51 -26.05
CA ILE A 56 11.29 15.90 -27.20
C ILE A 56 10.59 16.28 -28.52
N PHE A 57 9.25 16.24 -28.52
CA PHE A 57 8.42 16.58 -29.68
C PHE A 57 7.80 17.98 -29.57
N LYS A 58 8.42 18.88 -28.78
CA LYS A 58 7.95 20.24 -28.51
C LYS A 58 6.49 20.24 -28.03
N GLU A 59 5.62 21.02 -28.67
CA GLU A 59 4.22 21.23 -28.28
C GLU A 59 3.25 20.22 -28.92
N ASN A 60 3.74 19.22 -29.66
CA ASN A 60 2.87 18.25 -30.31
C ASN A 60 2.44 17.13 -29.34
N ASN A 61 1.47 17.44 -28.48
CA ASN A 61 0.91 16.50 -27.51
C ASN A 61 0.25 15.28 -28.17
N TRP A 62 -0.22 15.38 -29.42
CA TRP A 62 -0.79 14.25 -30.14
C TRP A 62 0.26 13.16 -30.42
N VAL A 63 1.45 13.57 -30.87
CA VAL A 63 2.56 12.65 -31.12
C VAL A 63 3.02 12.00 -29.81
N ASN A 64 3.13 12.77 -28.73
CA ASN A 64 3.44 12.24 -27.40
C ASN A 64 2.44 11.16 -26.98
N GLY A 65 1.14 11.41 -27.21
CA GLY A 65 0.06 10.46 -26.92
C GLY A 65 0.18 9.17 -27.73
N ILE A 66 0.39 9.26 -29.04
CA ILE A 66 0.55 8.09 -29.91
C ILE A 66 1.75 7.25 -29.47
N ILE A 67 2.90 7.88 -29.20
CA ILE A 67 4.10 7.18 -28.74
C ILE A 67 3.85 6.48 -27.40
N ALA A 68 3.22 7.17 -26.45
CA ALA A 68 2.88 6.59 -25.15
C ALA A 68 1.93 5.38 -25.28
N ILE A 69 0.95 5.43 -26.19
CA ILE A 69 0.06 4.30 -26.47
C ILE A 69 0.86 3.12 -27.02
N VAL A 70 1.69 3.36 -28.04
CA VAL A 70 2.51 2.32 -28.66
C VAL A 70 3.44 1.69 -27.62
N VAL A 71 4.11 2.49 -26.79
CA VAL A 71 4.98 1.99 -25.70
C VAL A 71 4.18 1.19 -24.68
N GLY A 72 3.01 1.69 -24.24
CA GLY A 72 2.14 0.98 -23.31
C GLY A 72 1.69 -0.38 -23.85
N LEU A 73 1.24 -0.43 -25.10
CA LEU A 73 0.82 -1.68 -25.75
C LEU A 73 1.99 -2.65 -25.97
N MET A 74 3.16 -2.15 -26.37
CA MET A 74 4.37 -2.98 -26.50
C MET A 74 4.80 -3.57 -25.15
N ALA A 75 4.71 -2.80 -24.07
CA ALA A 75 5.06 -3.28 -22.73
C ALA A 75 4.15 -4.44 -22.27
N LEU A 76 2.86 -4.41 -22.63
CA LEU A 76 1.94 -5.50 -22.31
C LEU A 76 2.26 -6.83 -23.01
N GLN A 77 3.04 -6.81 -24.09
CA GLN A 77 3.43 -8.06 -24.77
C GLN A 77 4.33 -8.93 -23.88
N PHE A 78 5.07 -8.32 -22.95
CA PHE A 78 5.80 -9.06 -21.93
C PHE A 78 4.86 -9.43 -20.79
N SER A 79 4.53 -10.73 -20.67
CA SER A 79 3.64 -11.26 -19.62
C SER A 79 4.07 -10.86 -18.20
N PHE A 80 5.37 -10.62 -17.99
CA PHE A 80 5.90 -10.11 -16.74
C PHE A 80 5.24 -8.80 -16.28
N VAL A 81 4.95 -7.88 -17.20
CA VAL A 81 4.41 -6.56 -16.87
C VAL A 81 2.97 -6.67 -16.34
N PRO A 82 2.00 -7.28 -17.05
CA PRO A 82 0.68 -7.56 -16.49
C PRO A 82 0.72 -8.30 -15.16
N THR A 83 1.53 -9.36 -15.04
CA THR A 83 1.64 -10.15 -13.80
C THR A 83 2.17 -9.33 -12.63
N PHE A 84 3.21 -8.52 -12.85
CA PHE A 84 3.76 -7.63 -11.81
C PHE A 84 2.72 -6.67 -11.25
N PHE A 85 1.95 -6.02 -12.12
CA PHE A 85 0.93 -5.07 -11.70
C PHE A 85 -0.30 -5.75 -11.10
N ALA A 86 -0.68 -6.93 -11.59
CA ALA A 86 -1.73 -7.75 -11.00
C ALA A 86 -1.39 -8.20 -9.56
N GLU A 87 -0.11 -8.32 -9.23
CA GLU A 87 0.33 -8.64 -7.86
C GLU A 87 0.52 -7.39 -7.00
N ILE A 88 1.16 -6.34 -7.53
CA ILE A 88 1.46 -5.13 -6.77
C ILE A 88 0.21 -4.32 -6.44
N PHE A 89 -0.69 -4.11 -7.39
CA PHE A 89 -1.81 -3.19 -7.18
C PHE A 89 -2.78 -3.66 -6.10
N PRO A 90 -3.22 -4.92 -6.05
CA PRO A 90 -4.08 -5.38 -4.96
C PRO A 90 -3.41 -5.21 -3.60
N ARG A 91 -2.11 -5.51 -3.50
CA ARG A 91 -1.33 -5.39 -2.25
C ARG A 91 -1.12 -3.93 -1.83
N LEU A 92 -0.87 -3.03 -2.78
CA LEU A 92 -0.85 -1.59 -2.54
C LEU A 92 -2.21 -1.08 -2.08
N GLY A 93 -3.31 -1.52 -2.68
CA GLY A 93 -4.66 -1.15 -2.25
C GLY A 93 -4.93 -1.56 -0.80
N VAL A 94 -4.56 -2.78 -0.42
CA VAL A 94 -4.65 -3.26 0.97
C VAL A 94 -3.73 -2.43 1.89
N GLY A 95 -2.47 -2.22 1.50
CA GLY A 95 -1.51 -1.44 2.27
C GLY A 95 -1.94 0.00 2.52
N LEU A 96 -2.44 0.68 1.49
CA LEU A 96 -2.97 2.04 1.58
C LEU A 96 -4.21 2.09 2.49
N SER A 97 -5.07 1.08 2.44
CA SER A 97 -6.23 0.99 3.34
C SER A 97 -5.79 0.83 4.81
N ILE A 98 -4.72 0.06 5.07
CA ILE A 98 -4.12 -0.07 6.41
C ILE A 98 -3.52 1.27 6.86
N ILE A 99 -2.73 1.93 6.00
CA ILE A 99 -2.14 3.25 6.31
C ILE A 99 -3.25 4.25 6.64
N LEU A 100 -4.33 4.27 5.85
CA LEU A 100 -5.47 5.13 6.09
C LEU A 100 -6.12 4.84 7.44
N GLY A 101 -6.31 3.56 7.79
CA GLY A 101 -6.83 3.16 9.10
C GLY A 101 -5.93 3.63 10.26
N VAL A 102 -4.61 3.49 10.13
CA VAL A 102 -3.64 3.98 11.11
C VAL A 102 -3.69 5.51 11.23
N LEU A 103 -3.74 6.22 10.10
CA LEU A 103 -3.84 7.69 10.08
C LEU A 103 -5.12 8.18 10.76
N ILE A 104 -6.25 7.49 10.58
CA ILE A 104 -7.50 7.82 11.27
C ILE A 104 -7.33 7.66 12.78
N ILE A 105 -6.80 6.53 13.26
CA ILE A 105 -6.61 6.28 14.70
C ILE A 105 -5.64 7.30 15.29
N VAL A 106 -4.48 7.49 14.66
CA VAL A 106 -3.46 8.44 15.12
C VAL A 106 -4.01 9.87 15.11
N GLY A 107 -4.67 10.28 14.05
CA GLY A 107 -5.25 11.63 13.96
C GLY A 107 -6.39 11.90 14.95
N LEU A 108 -7.08 10.86 15.43
CA LEU A 108 -8.13 11.01 16.44
C LEU A 108 -7.60 11.07 17.88
N PHE A 109 -6.51 10.36 18.17
CA PHE A 109 -6.03 10.17 19.55
C PHE A 109 -4.68 10.83 19.85
N MET A 110 -3.95 11.29 18.85
CA MET A 110 -2.60 11.84 19.00
C MET A 110 -2.47 13.20 18.33
N ASP A 111 -1.56 14.01 18.86
CA ASP A 111 -1.23 15.31 18.30
C ASP A 111 -0.39 15.13 17.00
N PRO A 112 -0.91 15.57 15.83
CA PRO A 112 -0.22 15.40 14.55
C PRO A 112 1.10 16.17 14.45
N ASP A 113 1.31 17.20 15.27
CA ASP A 113 2.54 18.00 15.26
C ASP A 113 3.67 17.36 16.10
N SER A 114 3.37 16.27 16.80
CA SER A 114 4.37 15.54 17.58
C SER A 114 5.40 14.86 16.67
N LYS A 115 6.69 15.19 16.85
CA LYS A 115 7.80 14.54 16.15
C LYS A 115 7.80 13.01 16.35
N ALA A 116 7.37 12.54 17.51
CA ALA A 116 7.28 11.10 17.80
C ALA A 116 6.18 10.42 16.96
N VAL A 117 5.03 11.08 16.79
CA VAL A 117 3.93 10.60 15.95
C VAL A 117 4.34 10.56 14.48
N ASN A 118 4.99 11.61 14.00
CA ASN A 118 5.49 11.64 12.62
C ASN A 118 6.53 10.55 12.35
N PHE A 119 7.45 10.31 13.28
CA PHE A 119 8.44 9.24 13.13
C PHE A 119 7.79 7.85 13.17
N PHE A 120 6.79 7.66 14.04
CA PHE A 120 6.00 6.44 14.12
C PHE A 120 5.22 6.16 12.82
N LEU A 121 4.52 7.16 12.29
CA LEU A 121 3.78 7.06 11.02
C LEU A 121 4.72 6.76 9.85
N LEU A 122 5.87 7.41 9.78
CA LEU A 122 6.90 7.13 8.77
C LEU A 122 7.39 5.69 8.90
N GLY A 123 7.70 5.23 10.12
CA GLY A 123 8.14 3.86 10.39
C GLY A 123 7.12 2.83 9.91
N ILE A 124 5.85 3.02 10.23
CA ILE A 124 4.76 2.15 9.75
C ILE A 124 4.65 2.19 8.22
N GLY A 125 4.68 3.37 7.61
CA GLY A 125 4.60 3.52 6.16
C GLY A 125 5.73 2.78 5.44
N VAL A 126 6.96 2.94 5.92
CA VAL A 126 8.13 2.23 5.39
C VAL A 126 8.00 0.72 5.57
N LEU A 127 7.52 0.25 6.74
CA LEU A 127 7.32 -1.17 6.98
C LEU A 127 6.27 -1.77 6.04
N ILE A 128 5.14 -1.09 5.84
CA ILE A 128 4.07 -1.55 4.95
C ILE A 128 4.55 -1.57 3.49
N ILE A 129 5.17 -0.49 3.02
CA ILE A 129 5.71 -0.41 1.66
C ILE A 129 6.78 -1.49 1.44
N GLY A 130 7.71 -1.63 2.40
CA GLY A 130 8.75 -2.66 2.35
C GLY A 130 8.16 -4.07 2.29
N MET A 131 7.14 -4.35 3.10
CA MET A 131 6.43 -5.64 3.08
C MET A 131 5.79 -5.91 1.70
N ILE A 132 5.13 -4.92 1.11
CA ILE A 132 4.49 -5.07 -0.21
C ILE A 132 5.54 -5.36 -1.28
N LEU A 133 6.64 -4.61 -1.31
CA LEU A 133 7.71 -4.81 -2.28
C LEU A 133 8.34 -6.21 -2.16
N ILE A 134 8.65 -6.65 -0.93
CA ILE A 134 9.25 -7.98 -0.70
C ILE A 134 8.29 -9.09 -1.11
N GLN A 135 7.02 -9.00 -0.73
CA GLN A 135 6.04 -10.01 -1.11
C GLN A 135 5.85 -10.05 -2.62
N SER A 136 5.76 -8.88 -3.28
CA SER A 136 5.54 -8.80 -4.73
C SER A 136 6.75 -9.29 -5.51
N ALA A 137 7.96 -9.02 -5.03
CA ALA A 137 9.18 -9.61 -5.54
C ALA A 137 9.16 -11.15 -5.46
N GLY A 138 8.67 -11.71 -4.33
CA GLY A 138 8.52 -13.16 -4.18
C GLY A 138 7.56 -13.79 -5.16
N ALA A 139 6.41 -13.16 -5.40
CA ALA A 139 5.42 -13.64 -6.36
C ALA A 139 5.96 -13.72 -7.81
N LEU A 140 7.01 -12.95 -8.12
CA LEU A 140 7.69 -12.98 -9.41
C LEU A 140 8.86 -13.99 -9.48
N GLY A 141 9.01 -14.85 -8.47
CA GLY A 141 10.08 -15.86 -8.44
C GLY A 141 11.43 -15.31 -7.97
N TRP A 142 11.48 -14.13 -7.34
CA TRP A 142 12.71 -13.68 -6.69
C TRP A 142 12.90 -14.50 -5.41
N GLN A 143 13.98 -15.29 -5.37
CA GLN A 143 14.33 -16.23 -4.29
C GLN A 143 14.33 -15.64 -2.87
N SER A 144 14.52 -14.32 -2.71
CA SER A 144 14.39 -13.62 -1.43
C SER A 144 12.95 -13.54 -0.91
N GLY A 145 11.96 -13.56 -1.80
CA GLY A 145 10.56 -13.52 -1.43
C GLY A 145 9.98 -14.86 -0.98
N ASP A 146 10.50 -15.99 -1.47
CA ASP A 146 10.13 -17.33 -0.97
C ASP A 146 10.57 -17.52 0.49
N TRP A 147 11.80 -17.07 0.81
CA TRP A 147 12.28 -17.04 2.19
C TRP A 147 11.37 -16.16 3.05
N TRP A 148 10.98 -14.99 2.57
CA TRP A 148 10.07 -14.11 3.30
C TRP A 148 8.68 -14.73 3.49
N GLN A 149 8.10 -15.34 2.46
CA GLN A 149 6.79 -16.00 2.55
C GLN A 149 6.78 -17.12 3.60
N THR A 150 7.92 -17.78 3.81
CA THR A 150 8.06 -18.81 4.83
C THR A 150 8.35 -18.23 6.22
N ASN A 151 9.12 -17.13 6.29
CA ASN A 151 9.68 -16.62 7.55
C ASN A 151 9.02 -15.35 8.10
N TRP A 152 8.07 -14.72 7.39
CA TRP A 152 7.49 -13.43 7.78
C TRP A 152 6.85 -13.45 9.17
N LYS A 153 6.24 -14.57 9.58
CA LYS A 153 5.69 -14.75 10.93
C LYS A 153 6.77 -14.64 12.00
N GLY A 154 7.93 -15.24 11.74
CA GLY A 154 9.10 -15.17 12.62
C GLY A 154 9.69 -13.76 12.67
N VAL A 155 9.75 -13.06 11.54
CA VAL A 155 10.26 -11.68 11.47
C VAL A 155 9.35 -10.72 12.24
N ILE A 156 8.02 -10.82 12.10
CA ILE A 156 7.07 -10.03 12.90
C ILE A 156 7.24 -10.33 14.39
N GLY A 157 7.35 -11.61 14.76
CA GLY A 157 7.59 -12.00 16.15
C GLY A 157 8.91 -11.44 16.71
N ALA A 158 9.97 -11.44 15.91
CA ALA A 158 11.26 -10.88 16.28
C ALA A 158 11.21 -9.35 16.42
N ILE A 159 10.57 -8.63 15.49
CA ILE A 159 10.36 -7.18 15.58
C ILE A 159 9.56 -6.83 16.84
N PHE A 160 8.48 -7.57 17.12
CA PHE A 160 7.69 -7.38 18.32
C PHE A 160 8.52 -7.59 19.61
N LEU A 161 9.35 -8.63 19.65
CA LEU A 161 10.27 -8.87 20.76
C LEU A 161 11.30 -7.75 20.93
N VAL A 162 11.88 -7.26 19.83
CA VAL A 162 12.83 -6.14 19.84
C VAL A 162 12.16 -4.87 20.38
N ILE A 163 10.94 -4.57 19.95
CA ILE A 163 10.16 -3.43 20.46
C ILE A 163 9.93 -3.58 21.97
N ILE A 164 9.53 -4.76 22.44
CA ILE A 164 9.35 -5.02 23.89
C ILE A 164 10.66 -4.79 24.64
N VAL A 165 11.77 -5.35 24.16
CA VAL A 165 13.08 -5.17 24.80
C VAL A 165 13.47 -3.70 24.85
N PHE A 166 13.30 -2.96 23.76
CA PHE A 166 13.56 -1.52 23.72
C PHE A 166 12.68 -0.73 24.70
N VAL A 167 11.41 -1.08 24.82
CA VAL A 167 10.48 -0.44 25.78
C VAL A 167 10.89 -0.73 27.22
N VAL A 168 11.23 -1.98 27.53
CA VAL A 168 11.66 -2.39 28.88
C VAL A 168 12.99 -1.73 29.26
N VAL A 169 13.97 -1.75 28.35
CA VAL A 169 15.28 -1.13 28.58
C VAL A 169 15.15 0.40 28.64
N GLY A 170 14.35 1.00 27.76
CA GLY A 170 14.07 2.44 27.79
C GLY A 170 13.35 2.89 29.06
N ALA A 171 12.45 2.07 29.60
CA ALA A 171 11.79 2.32 30.88
C ALA A 171 12.72 2.13 32.08
N SER A 172 13.79 1.34 31.93
CA SER A 172 14.77 1.09 32.99
C SER A 172 15.86 2.14 33.13
N ASN A 173 16.00 3.08 32.18
CA ASN A 173 16.91 4.20 32.37
C ASN A 173 16.30 5.14 33.42
N PRO A 174 16.89 5.25 34.63
CA PRO A 174 16.43 6.25 35.58
C PRO A 174 16.58 7.61 34.92
N LYS A 175 15.52 8.42 34.91
CA LYS A 175 15.64 9.85 34.57
C LYS A 175 16.76 10.38 35.45
N GLU A 176 17.89 10.71 34.84
CA GLU A 176 19.02 11.34 35.51
C GLU A 176 18.43 12.54 36.25
N SER A 177 18.40 12.45 37.59
CA SER A 177 17.82 13.48 38.42
C SER A 177 18.56 14.75 38.05
N SER A 178 17.86 15.72 37.45
CA SER A 178 18.48 16.98 37.11
C SER A 178 19.11 17.49 38.39
N HIS A 179 20.44 17.63 38.39
CA HIS A 179 21.15 18.12 39.54
C HIS A 179 20.59 19.53 39.75
N TYR A 180 19.73 19.69 40.75
CA TYR A 180 19.14 20.98 41.07
C TYR A 180 20.29 21.91 41.34
N LYS A 181 20.59 22.80 40.39
CA LYS A 181 21.54 23.89 40.56
C LYS A 181 20.73 25.01 41.19
N PRO A 182 20.86 25.23 42.52
CA PRO A 182 20.20 26.35 43.14
C PRO A 182 20.69 27.65 42.51
N ASN A 183 19.81 28.64 42.53
CA ASN A 183 19.87 29.89 41.77
C ASN A 183 21.19 30.65 41.97
N TRP A 184 21.86 30.41 43.10
CA TRP A 184 23.10 31.05 43.51
C TRP A 184 24.36 30.45 42.86
N ALA A 185 24.32 29.24 42.30
CA ALA A 185 25.48 28.57 41.69
C ALA A 185 25.58 28.77 40.16
N ARG A 186 24.86 29.75 39.61
CA ARG A 186 24.70 29.93 38.15
C ARG A 186 25.72 30.92 37.54
N ASN A 187 26.54 31.58 38.37
CA ASN A 187 27.30 32.77 38.00
C ASN A 187 28.79 32.74 38.41
N GLU A 188 29.40 31.56 38.52
CA GLU A 188 30.86 31.41 38.67
C GLU A 188 31.49 30.89 37.37
#